data_AF-A0A8J7IZ58-F1
#
_entry.id   AF-A0A8J7IZ58-F1
#
_cell.length_a   1.000
_cell.length_b   1.000
_cell.length_c   1.000
_cell.angle_alpha   90.00
_cell.angle_beta   90.00
_cell.angle_gamma   90.00
#
_symmetry.space_group_name_H-M   'P 1'
#
loop_
_entity.id
_entity.type
_entity.pdbx_description
1 polymer ?
#
loop_
_entity_poly.entity_id
_entity_poly.type
_entity_poly.pdbx_seq_one_letter_code
_entity_poly.pdbx_strand_id
1 'polypeptide(L)'
;MTLFPAIMMTITLTILVIMVPRMYMSWMKAAQLNEERDAERLAELLADQNDWINRFFSCGVAGLGLVWLLMSHQGPGVPAALTDSIALYVTVTLLLAIAESFLAQKVAGLLRTIPVRVKVREK
;
A
#
# COMPACT_ATOMS: atom_id res chain seq x y z
N MET A 1 -29.55 5.57 10.91
CA MET A 1 -28.24 5.20 10.29
C MET A 1 -27.28 6.36 10.51
N THR A 2 -26.12 6.12 11.14
CA THR A 2 -25.12 7.17 11.35
C THR A 2 -24.30 7.34 10.06
N LEU A 3 -24.20 8.57 9.57
CA LEU A 3 -23.59 8.92 8.28
C LEU A 3 -22.09 8.57 8.21
N PHE A 4 -21.36 8.76 9.30
CA PHE A 4 -19.89 8.61 9.33
C PHE A 4 -19.40 7.16 9.13
N PRO A 5 -19.93 6.13 9.81
CA PRO A 5 -19.55 4.73 9.53
C PRO A 5 -19.84 4.31 8.09
N ALA A 6 -20.94 4.78 7.50
CA ALA A 6 -21.28 4.48 6.11
C ALA A 6 -20.24 5.06 5.14
N ILE A 7 -19.84 6.32 5.34
CA ILE A 7 -18.78 6.97 4.55
C ILE A 7 -17.46 6.20 4.67
N MET A 8 -17.05 5.81 5.89
CA MET A 8 -15.82 5.05 6.12
C MET A 8 -15.83 3.69 5.42
N MET A 9 -16.96 2.98 5.45
CA MET A 9 -17.11 1.72 4.71
C MET A 9 -17.02 1.93 3.21
N THR A 10 -17.67 2.97 2.66
CA THR A 10 -17.58 3.29 1.23
C THR A 10 -16.14 3.59 0.83
N ILE A 11 -15.42 4.42 1.59
CA ILE A 11 -14.01 4.72 1.34
C ILE A 11 -13.17 3.43 1.32
N THR A 12 -13.36 2.56 2.32
CA THR A 12 -12.64 1.29 2.44
C THR A 12 -12.88 0.39 1.22
N LEU A 13 -14.13 0.27 0.79
CA LEU A 13 -14.50 -0.54 -0.38
C LEU A 13 -13.95 0.06 -1.68
N THR A 14 -14.04 1.38 -1.86
CA THR A 14 -13.49 2.06 -3.04
C THR A 14 -11.99 1.84 -3.15
N ILE A 15 -11.25 1.93 -2.04
CA ILE A 15 -9.81 1.65 -2.03
C ILE A 15 -9.55 0.21 -2.47
N LEU A 16 -10.27 -0.78 -1.95
CA LEU A 16 -10.09 -2.18 -2.36
C LEU A 16 -10.33 -2.39 -3.85
N VAL A 17 -11.42 -1.83 -4.38
CA VAL A 17 -11.80 -1.96 -5.80
C VAL A 17 -10.74 -1.35 -6.72
N ILE A 18 -10.09 -0.27 -6.31
CA ILE A 18 -9.04 0.39 -7.10
C ILE A 18 -7.70 -0.32 -6.93
N MET A 19 -7.37 -0.75 -5.71
CA MET A 19 -6.05 -1.27 -5.38
C MET A 19 -5.80 -2.66 -5.94
N VAL A 20 -6.79 -3.57 -5.89
CA VAL A 20 -6.59 -4.94 -6.38
C VAL A 20 -6.19 -4.96 -7.87
N PRO A 21 -6.89 -4.28 -8.80
CA PRO A 21 -6.46 -4.19 -10.19
C PRO A 21 -5.09 -3.50 -10.36
N ARG A 22 -4.82 -2.44 -9.59
CA ARG A 22 -3.54 -1.71 -9.65
C ARG A 22 -2.35 -2.61 -9.31
N MET A 23 -2.48 -3.42 -8.26
CA MET A 23 -1.45 -4.34 -7.81
C MET A 23 -1.22 -5.44 -8.85
N TYR A 24 -2.30 -5.98 -9.43
CA TYR A 24 -2.22 -6.94 -10.52
C TYR A 24 -1.48 -6.36 -11.75
N MET A 25 -1.85 -5.14 -12.17
CA MET A 25 -1.19 -4.45 -13.27
C MET A 25 0.29 -4.17 -12.99
N SER A 26 0.64 -3.82 -11.76
CA SER A 26 2.03 -3.59 -11.36
C SER A 26 2.85 -4.88 -11.39
N TRP A 27 2.26 -6.01 -11.01
CA TRP A 27 2.88 -7.32 -11.14
C TRP A 27 3.15 -7.70 -12.60
N MET A 28 2.18 -7.48 -13.48
CA MET A 28 2.34 -7.71 -14.93
C MET A 28 3.43 -6.83 -15.52
N LYS A 29 3.45 -5.54 -15.17
CA LYS A 29 4.51 -4.60 -15.58
C LYS A 29 5.89 -5.06 -15.12
N ALA A 30 6.03 -5.51 -13.87
CA ALA A 30 7.30 -6.02 -13.35
C ALA A 30 7.83 -7.21 -14.16
N ALA A 31 6.94 -8.13 -14.56
CA ALA A 31 7.31 -9.27 -15.40
C ALA A 31 7.78 -8.82 -16.79
N GLN A 32 7.03 -7.91 -17.43
CA GLN A 32 7.36 -7.37 -18.74
C GLN A 32 8.71 -6.63 -18.74
N LEU A 33 8.93 -5.71 -17.78
CA LEU A 33 10.19 -4.95 -17.71
C LEU A 33 11.41 -5.85 -17.44
N ASN A 34 11.21 -6.95 -16.71
CA ASN A 34 12.27 -7.94 -16.50
C ASN A 34 12.61 -8.73 -17.76
N GLU A 35 11.61 -9.07 -18.59
CA GLU A 35 11.82 -9.67 -19.90
C GLU A 35 12.57 -8.71 -20.84
N GLU A 36 12.21 -7.43 -20.81
CA GLU A 36 12.89 -6.35 -21.54
C GLU A 36 14.29 -6.01 -20.98
N ARG A 37 14.67 -6.58 -19.82
CA ARG A 37 15.90 -6.28 -19.06
C ARG A 37 16.10 -4.78 -18.78
N ASP A 38 15.01 -4.04 -18.61
CA ASP A 38 15.03 -2.61 -18.32
C ASP A 38 15.16 -2.37 -16.81
N ALA A 39 16.40 -2.31 -16.34
CA ALA A 39 16.71 -2.09 -14.93
C ALA A 39 16.29 -0.71 -14.43
N GLU A 40 16.31 0.32 -15.28
CA GLU A 40 15.95 1.69 -14.88
C GLU A 40 14.45 1.76 -14.58
N ARG A 41 13.61 1.25 -15.48
CA ARG A 41 12.15 1.22 -15.25
C ARG A 41 11.74 0.28 -14.14
N LEU A 42 12.47 -0.82 -13.90
CA LEU A 42 12.23 -1.67 -12.73
C LEU A 42 12.57 -0.94 -11.42
N ALA A 43 13.62 -0.12 -11.40
CA ALA A 43 13.96 0.70 -10.24
C ALA A 43 12.92 1.80 -9.98
N GLU A 44 12.39 2.43 -11.03
CA GLU A 44 11.26 3.38 -10.94
C GLU A 44 10.01 2.69 -10.39
N LEU A 45 9.67 1.51 -10.92
CA LEU A 45 8.53 0.74 -10.43
C LEU A 45 8.69 0.37 -8.95
N LEU A 46 9.90 0.03 -8.50
CA LEU A 46 10.19 -0.25 -7.10
C LEU A 46 10.03 1.00 -6.22
N ALA A 47 10.49 2.16 -6.68
CA ALA A 47 10.33 3.43 -5.98
C ALA A 47 8.84 3.78 -5.82
N ASP A 48 8.05 3.59 -6.88
CA ASP A 48 6.60 3.76 -6.84
C ASP A 48 5.96 2.83 -5.82
N GLN A 49 6.32 1.53 -5.79
CA GLN A 49 5.76 0.63 -4.78
C GLN A 49 6.11 1.05 -3.36
N ASN A 50 7.35 1.50 -3.12
CA ASN A 50 7.76 1.99 -1.81
C ASN A 50 6.96 3.23 -1.37
N ASP A 51 6.62 4.14 -2.30
CA ASP A 51 5.76 5.28 -1.99
C ASP A 51 4.36 4.83 -1.57
N TRP A 52 3.77 3.85 -2.26
CA TRP A 52 2.47 3.28 -1.88
C TRP A 52 2.49 2.58 -0.53
N ILE A 53 3.55 1.81 -0.25
CA ILE A 53 3.76 1.19 1.07
C ILE A 53 3.78 2.28 2.15
N ASN A 54 4.55 3.35 1.95
CA ASN A 54 4.64 4.45 2.92
C ASN A 54 3.29 5.13 3.15
N ARG A 55 2.51 5.39 2.09
CA ARG A 55 1.17 5.97 2.21
C ARG A 55 0.26 5.07 3.04
N PHE A 56 0.15 3.79 2.71
CA PHE A 56 -0.72 2.87 3.44
C PHE A 56 -0.25 2.64 4.87
N PHE A 57 1.05 2.51 5.08
CA PHE A 57 1.61 2.37 6.42
C PHE A 57 1.33 3.61 7.27
N SER A 58 1.56 4.82 6.74
CA SER A 58 1.27 6.07 7.45
C SER A 58 -0.22 6.23 7.78
N CYS A 59 -1.11 5.91 6.85
CA CYS A 59 -2.56 5.94 7.07
C CYS A 59 -3.00 4.90 8.09
N GLY A 60 -2.43 3.70 8.03
CA GLY A 60 -2.69 2.62 9.00
C GLY A 60 -2.25 3.01 10.41
N VAL A 61 -1.04 3.56 10.57
CA VAL A 61 -0.52 4.02 11.87
C VAL A 61 -1.34 5.20 12.42
N ALA A 62 -1.67 6.18 11.59
CA ALA A 62 -2.51 7.31 11.99
C ALA A 62 -3.91 6.84 12.42
N GLY A 63 -4.51 5.91 11.66
CA GLY A 63 -5.80 5.33 12.00
C GLY A 63 -5.78 4.48 13.27
N LEU A 64 -4.70 3.72 13.53
CA LEU A 64 -4.50 3.03 14.82
C LEU A 64 -4.47 4.02 15.98
N GLY A 65 -3.78 5.14 15.83
CA GLY A 65 -3.77 6.22 16.82
C GLY A 65 -5.18 6.77 17.07
N LEU A 66 -5.98 6.96 16.02
CA LEU A 66 -7.36 7.41 16.13
C LEU A 66 -8.24 6.38 16.85
N VAL A 67 -8.13 5.09 16.52
CA VAL A 67 -8.86 4.01 17.22
C VAL A 67 -8.49 3.99 18.70
N TRP A 68 -7.20 4.10 19.02
CA TRP A 68 -6.73 4.11 20.41
C TRP A 68 -7.27 5.30 21.20
N LEU A 69 -7.29 6.50 20.59
CA LEU A 69 -7.88 7.69 21.20
C LEU A 69 -9.38 7.52 21.46
N LEU A 70 -10.13 6.99 20.48
CA LEU A 70 -11.57 6.75 20.60
C LEU A 70 -11.89 5.70 21.67
N MET A 71 -11.08 4.65 21.78
CA MET A 71 -11.23 3.64 22.83
C MET A 71 -10.87 4.17 24.22
N SER A 72 -9.92 5.11 24.30
CA SER A 72 -9.50 5.72 25.58
C SER A 72 -10.47 6.79 26.08
N HIS A 73 -11.22 7.44 25.18
CA HIS A 73 -12.23 8.46 25.48
C HIS A 73 -13.64 7.96 25.14
N GLN A 74 -14.11 6.89 25.79
CA GLN A 74 -15.51 6.45 25.72
C GLN A 74 -16.43 7.41 26.51
N GLY A 75 -16.52 8.66 26.05
CA GLY A 75 -17.56 9.59 26.48
C GLY A 75 -18.90 9.26 25.80
N PRO A 76 -20.04 9.77 26.31
CA PRO A 76 -21.40 9.43 25.88
C PRO A 76 -21.79 9.85 24.44
N GLY A 77 -20.83 10.14 23.56
CA GLY A 77 -21.05 10.65 22.20
C GLY A 77 -20.32 9.92 21.07
N VAL A 78 -19.47 8.92 21.35
CA VAL A 78 -18.75 8.17 20.30
C VAL A 78 -19.55 6.90 19.95
N PRO A 79 -20.13 6.79 18.73
CA PRO A 79 -20.82 5.58 18.33
C PRO A 79 -19.82 4.43 18.15
N ALA A 80 -20.07 3.27 18.78
CA ALA A 80 -19.22 2.07 18.62
C ALA A 80 -18.99 1.71 17.14
N ALA A 81 -20.03 1.84 16.31
CA ALA A 81 -19.96 1.61 14.88
C ALA A 81 -18.93 2.49 14.14
N LEU A 82 -18.61 3.68 14.64
CA LEU A 82 -17.57 4.54 14.07
C LEU A 82 -16.19 3.97 14.36
N THR A 83 -15.91 3.61 15.61
CA THR A 83 -14.66 2.98 16.01
C THR A 83 -14.42 1.68 15.22
N ASP A 84 -15.44 0.85 15.08
CA ASP A 84 -15.37 -0.40 14.31
C ASP A 84 -15.07 -0.15 12.82
N SER A 85 -15.72 0.85 12.21
CA SER A 85 -15.49 1.19 10.81
C SER A 85 -14.07 1.72 10.55
N ILE A 86 -13.50 2.49 11.49
CA ILE A 86 -12.12 2.97 11.41
C ILE A 86 -11.15 1.80 11.61
N ALA A 87 -11.41 0.91 12.57
CA ALA A 87 -10.58 -0.28 12.80
C ALA A 87 -10.54 -1.20 11.57
N LEU A 88 -11.69 -1.37 10.89
CA LEU A 88 -11.75 -2.10 9.62
C LEU A 88 -10.92 -1.42 8.53
N TYR A 89 -11.08 -0.11 8.34
CA TYR A 89 -10.28 0.67 7.39
C TYR A 89 -8.77 0.51 7.64
N VAL A 90 -8.35 0.63 8.91
CA VAL A 90 -6.96 0.44 9.33
C VAL A 90 -6.45 -0.94 8.96
N THR A 91 -7.23 -1.97 9.27
CA THR A 91 -6.87 -3.37 8.98
C THR A 91 -6.67 -3.57 7.48
N VAL A 92 -7.61 -3.09 6.66
CA VAL A 92 -7.52 -3.17 5.20
C VAL A 92 -6.30 -2.42 4.68
N THR A 93 -6.05 -1.22 5.19
CA THR A 93 -4.91 -0.37 4.76
C THR A 93 -3.58 -1.05 5.07
N LEU A 94 -3.43 -1.65 6.26
CA LEU A 94 -2.22 -2.38 6.64
C LEU A 94 -2.04 -3.66 5.81
N LEU A 95 -3.11 -4.39 5.51
CA LEU A 95 -3.06 -5.54 4.60
C LEU A 95 -2.59 -5.14 3.20
N LEU A 96 -3.05 -4.00 2.69
CA LEU A 96 -2.57 -3.45 1.42
C LEU A 96 -1.08 -3.08 1.48
N ALA A 97 -0.62 -2.46 2.57
CA ALA A 97 0.81 -2.18 2.77
C ALA A 97 1.67 -3.45 2.74
N ILE A 98 1.19 -4.54 3.37
CA ILE A 98 1.86 -5.85 3.35
C ILE A 98 1.88 -6.42 1.93
N ALA A 99 0.75 -6.39 1.24
CA ALA A 99 0.66 -6.90 -0.13
C ALA A 99 1.57 -6.11 -1.10
N GLU A 100 1.63 -4.78 -0.97
CA GLU A 100 2.55 -3.94 -1.76
C GLU A 100 4.02 -4.22 -1.38
N SER A 101 4.31 -4.55 -0.13
CA SER A 101 5.64 -4.97 0.32
C SER A 101 6.10 -6.25 -0.37
N PHE A 102 5.22 -7.24 -0.55
CA PHE A 102 5.54 -8.45 -1.31
C PHE A 102 5.85 -8.15 -2.77
N LEU A 103 5.08 -7.24 -3.39
CA LEU A 103 5.34 -6.80 -4.76
C LEU A 103 6.70 -6.09 -4.88
N ALA A 104 7.00 -5.16 -3.97
CA ALA A 104 8.27 -4.45 -3.92
C ALA A 104 9.45 -5.42 -3.73
N GLN A 105 9.34 -6.39 -2.82
CA GLN A 105 10.35 -7.43 -2.62
C GLN A 105 10.59 -8.24 -3.89
N LYS A 106 9.53 -8.59 -4.63
CA LYS A 106 9.68 -9.28 -5.92
C LYS A 106 10.41 -8.42 -6.94
N VAL A 107 10.01 -7.15 -7.13
CA VAL A 107 10.67 -6.23 -8.07
C VAL A 107 12.14 -6.03 -7.71
N ALA A 108 12.46 -5.86 -6.43
CA ALA A 108 13.83 -5.76 -5.96
C ALA A 108 14.62 -7.05 -6.23
N GLY A 109 13.99 -8.22 -6.09
CA GLY A 109 14.57 -9.51 -6.47
C GLY A 109 14.89 -9.59 -7.97
N LEU A 110 13.96 -9.18 -8.84
CA LEU A 110 14.17 -9.13 -10.28
C LEU A 110 15.31 -8.18 -10.66
N LEU A 111 15.36 -6.99 -10.06
CA LEU A 111 16.41 -6.02 -10.31
C LEU A 111 17.82 -6.57 -9.99
N ARG A 112 17.95 -7.39 -8.94
CA ARG A 112 19.22 -8.06 -8.59
C ARG A 112 19.67 -9.11 -9.61
N THR A 113 18.74 -9.67 -10.39
CA THR A 113 19.07 -10.68 -11.42
C THR A 113 19.62 -10.06 -12.70
N ILE A 114 19.39 -8.76 -12.93
CA ILE A 114 19.92 -8.05 -14.09
C ILE A 114 21.37 -7.65 -13.79
N PRO A 115 22.37 -8.18 -14.50
CA PRO A 115 23.76 -7.83 -14.27
C PRO A 115 23.95 -6.33 -14.55
N VAL A 116 24.44 -5.59 -13.55
CA VAL A 116 24.78 -4.17 -13.68
C VAL A 116 25.79 -4.03 -14.82
N ARG A 117 25.39 -3.36 -15.92
CA ARG A 117 26.35 -2.94 -16.94
C ARG A 117 27.29 -1.93 -16.30
N VAL A 118 28.45 -2.39 -15.85
CA VAL A 118 29.56 -1.52 -15.46
C VAL A 118 29.94 -0.73 -16.71
N LYS A 119 29.58 0.56 -16.76
CA LYS A 119 30.10 1.49 -17.75
C LYS A 119 31.61 1.54 -17.53
N VAL A 120 32.37 0.79 -18.33
CA VAL A 120 33.83 0.88 -18.34
C VAL A 120 34.18 2.29 -18.76
N ARG A 121 34.69 3.07 -17.80
CA ARG A 121 35.18 4.41 -18.05
C ARG A 121 36.50 4.25 -18.81
N GLU A 122 36.45 4.35 -20.14
CA GLU A 122 37.67 4.43 -20.94
C GLU A 122 38.49 5.63 -20.45
N LYS A 123 39.73 5.36 -20.04
CA LYS A 123 40.76 6.34 -19.74
C LYS A 123 41.98 6.00 -20.58
#